data_AF-A0A249PFZ5-F1
#
_entry.id   AF-A0A249PFZ5-F1
#
_cell.length_a   1.000
_cell.length_b   1.000
_cell.length_c   1.000
_cell.angle_alpha   90.00
_cell.angle_beta   90.00
_cell.angle_gamma   90.00
#
_symmetry.space_group_name_H-M   'P 1'
#
loop_
_entity.id
_entity.type
_entity.pdbx_description
1 polymer ?
#
loop_
_entity_poly.entity_id
_entity_poly.type
_entity_poly.pdbx_seq_one_letter_code
_entity_poly.pdbx_strand_id
1 'polypeptide(L)'
;MKFLDEAKVYIRSGDGGAGAVSFRREKFIEFGGPDGGDGGRGGDVWVEAVNGLNTLIDFRYQQHFKAKTGTHGMGRNRTGAKGSDVTLKVPVGTQIFEEDNETLIVDMVAEGQRYRLAAGGNGGFGNAHFKSSTNQAPNWANPGLEGEEKTIWLRLKLIADAGLVGLPNAGKSTFLAACTRARPKIANYPFTTLHPNLGVATVDGQEFIIADIPGLIEGAHEGVGIGDRFLGHVERTRVLLHLVSAQEEDVAKAYKTVKHELEAYGGGLEDKPQIVALSQIDVLDDEELKAKSKALAKACGSPPLLLSAVTNRGMTEALRALRDVISAAKAGEEQA
;
A
#
# COMPACT_ATOMS: atom_id res chain seq x y z
N MET A 1 1.74 9.20 -15.34
CA MET A 1 2.37 8.26 -14.38
C MET A 1 1.69 6.89 -14.43
N LYS A 2 2.44 5.79 -14.26
CA LYS A 2 1.93 4.41 -14.24
C LYS A 2 1.87 3.93 -12.80
N PHE A 3 0.67 3.75 -12.26
CA PHE A 3 0.41 3.04 -11.01
C PHE A 3 1.00 1.63 -11.16
N LEU A 4 1.79 1.24 -10.17
CA LEU A 4 2.32 -0.10 -10.05
C LEU A 4 1.82 -0.62 -8.71
N ASP A 5 0.91 -1.58 -8.77
CA ASP A 5 0.24 -2.15 -7.60
C ASP A 5 0.88 -3.49 -7.22
N GLU A 6 1.77 -4.00 -8.07
CA GLU A 6 2.54 -5.22 -7.89
C GLU A 6 3.98 -5.00 -8.35
N ALA A 7 4.95 -5.34 -7.51
CA ALA A 7 6.37 -5.20 -7.82
C ALA A 7 7.17 -6.42 -7.36
N LYS A 8 7.98 -6.98 -8.27
CA LYS A 8 8.98 -7.99 -7.94
C LYS A 8 10.25 -7.29 -7.47
N VAL A 9 10.73 -7.64 -6.27
CA VAL A 9 11.89 -7.01 -5.63
C VAL A 9 12.85 -8.08 -5.15
N TYR A 10 14.11 -7.92 -5.50
CA TYR A 10 15.18 -8.78 -5.01
C TYR A 10 15.78 -8.19 -3.74
N ILE A 11 15.87 -9.01 -2.69
CA ILE A 11 16.45 -8.62 -1.41
C ILE A 11 17.65 -9.51 -1.07
N ARG A 12 18.68 -8.89 -0.48
CA ARG A 12 19.85 -9.58 0.07
C ARG A 12 20.26 -8.96 1.39
N SER A 13 20.34 -9.77 2.44
CA SER A 13 20.96 -9.34 3.70
C SER A 13 22.48 -9.36 3.62
N GLY A 14 23.14 -8.68 4.55
CA GLY A 14 24.58 -8.63 4.59
C GLY A 14 25.17 -9.97 5.03
N ASP A 15 26.28 -10.36 4.43
CA ASP A 15 27.06 -11.48 4.94
C ASP A 15 27.74 -11.10 6.27
N GLY A 16 28.08 -12.09 7.09
CA GLY A 16 28.94 -11.89 8.23
C GLY A 16 30.38 -11.61 7.82
N GLY A 17 31.08 -10.75 8.56
CA GLY A 17 32.52 -10.61 8.42
C GLY A 17 33.23 -11.89 8.86
N ALA A 18 34.32 -12.25 8.20
CA ALA A 18 35.19 -13.34 8.66
C ALA A 18 35.97 -12.96 9.93
N GLY A 19 36.22 -13.95 10.80
CA GLY A 19 37.14 -13.80 11.92
C GLY A 19 38.59 -13.72 11.44
N ALA A 20 39.43 -12.99 12.17
CA ALA A 20 40.85 -12.89 11.83
C ALA A 20 41.66 -14.01 12.47
N VAL A 21 42.70 -14.47 11.75
CA VAL A 21 43.82 -15.19 12.35
C VAL A 21 44.94 -14.18 12.56
N SER A 22 45.24 -13.85 13.81
CA SER A 22 46.32 -12.94 14.15
C SER A 22 47.03 -13.36 15.44
N PHE A 23 48.28 -12.95 15.56
CA PHE A 23 49.10 -13.19 16.75
C PHE A 23 49.80 -11.90 17.16
N ARG A 24 49.88 -11.67 18.47
CA ARG A 24 50.58 -10.50 19.01
C ARG A 24 52.06 -10.57 18.64
N ARG A 25 52.60 -9.44 18.15
CA ARG A 25 54.02 -9.28 17.86
C ARG A 25 54.57 -8.11 18.64
N GLU A 26 55.46 -8.39 19.58
CA GLU A 26 56.12 -7.41 20.42
C GLU A 26 57.63 -7.65 20.42
N LYS A 27 58.42 -6.57 20.47
CA LYS A 27 59.88 -6.62 20.26
C LYS A 27 60.63 -7.58 21.20
N PHE A 28 60.08 -7.86 22.38
CA PHE A 28 60.70 -8.67 23.42
C PHE A 28 59.90 -9.94 23.77
N ILE A 29 58.91 -10.31 22.94
CA ILE A 29 58.10 -11.52 23.13
C ILE A 29 58.22 -12.37 21.87
N GLU A 30 58.91 -13.51 21.97
CA GLU A 30 59.15 -14.42 20.83
C GLU A 30 57.84 -15.02 20.28
N PHE A 31 56.92 -15.45 21.17
CA PHE A 31 55.63 -16.03 20.79
C PHE A 31 54.48 -15.33 21.51
N GLY A 32 53.88 -14.33 20.84
CA GLY A 32 52.67 -13.70 21.35
C GLY A 32 51.45 -14.60 21.19
N GLY A 33 50.52 -14.50 22.14
CA GLY A 33 49.24 -15.21 22.06
C GLY A 33 48.38 -14.75 20.87
N PRO A 34 47.33 -15.52 20.52
CA PRO A 34 46.39 -15.16 19.47
C PRO A 34 45.68 -13.84 19.80
N ASP A 35 45.52 -12.97 18.81
CA ASP A 35 44.82 -11.69 18.92
C ASP A 35 43.97 -11.35 17.68
N GLY A 36 43.51 -12.35 16.94
CA GLY A 36 42.54 -12.13 15.88
C GLY A 36 41.15 -11.89 16.46
N GLY A 37 40.58 -10.72 16.16
CA GLY A 37 39.20 -10.38 16.53
C GLY A 37 38.16 -11.09 15.66
N ASP A 38 36.92 -11.06 16.16
CA ASP A 38 35.75 -11.65 15.47
C ASP A 38 35.27 -10.75 14.33
N GLY A 39 34.59 -11.32 13.35
CA GLY A 39 33.89 -10.57 12.32
C GLY A 39 32.60 -9.94 12.83
N GLY A 40 32.19 -8.84 12.20
CA GLY A 40 30.92 -8.18 12.48
C GLY A 40 29.74 -8.91 11.84
N ARG A 41 28.54 -8.77 12.43
CA ARG A 41 27.30 -9.30 11.85
C ARG A 41 26.92 -8.50 10.58
N GLY A 42 26.33 -9.17 9.60
CA GLY A 42 25.76 -8.52 8.43
C GLY A 42 24.52 -7.67 8.76
N GLY A 43 24.22 -6.71 7.89
CA GLY A 43 23.01 -5.90 7.99
C GLY A 43 21.75 -6.72 7.66
N ASP A 44 20.65 -6.42 8.34
CA ASP A 44 19.34 -7.03 8.11
C ASP A 44 18.59 -6.31 6.97
N VAL A 45 17.64 -7.00 6.34
CA VAL A 45 16.65 -6.39 5.43
C VAL A 45 15.32 -6.28 6.16
N TRP A 46 14.80 -5.06 6.23
CA TRP A 46 13.52 -4.75 6.85
C TRP A 46 12.53 -4.23 5.82
N VAL A 47 11.25 -4.40 6.13
CA VAL A 47 10.17 -3.64 5.51
C VAL A 47 9.47 -2.80 6.57
N GLU A 48 9.02 -1.61 6.18
CA GLU A 48 8.34 -0.66 7.05
C GLU A 48 7.17 -0.03 6.31
N ALA A 49 5.99 -0.07 6.94
CA ALA A 49 4.81 0.61 6.43
C ALA A 49 4.86 2.09 6.78
N VAL A 50 4.71 2.95 5.78
CA VAL A 50 4.72 4.40 5.94
C VAL A 50 3.45 5.01 5.36
N ASN A 51 2.92 6.00 6.06
CA ASN A 51 1.79 6.80 5.60
C ASN A 51 2.34 7.94 4.74
N GLY A 52 1.85 8.06 3.50
CA GLY A 52 2.37 9.01 2.49
C GLY A 52 2.89 8.37 1.21
N LEU A 53 3.04 7.04 1.17
CA LEU A 53 3.19 6.30 -0.08
C LEU A 53 1.83 5.68 -0.46
N ASN A 54 1.36 5.96 -1.67
CA ASN A 54 0.07 5.44 -2.18
C ASN A 54 0.26 4.39 -3.29
N THR A 55 1.49 4.16 -3.77
CA THR A 55 1.78 3.26 -4.89
C THR A 55 3.12 2.55 -4.68
N LEU A 56 3.34 1.43 -5.37
CA LEU A 56 4.64 0.73 -5.38
C LEU A 56 5.55 1.17 -6.54
N ILE A 57 5.32 2.37 -7.10
CA ILE A 57 6.05 2.82 -8.30
C ILE A 57 7.56 2.93 -8.09
N ASP A 58 8.00 3.25 -6.87
CA ASP A 58 9.41 3.43 -6.53
C ASP A 58 10.20 2.13 -6.74
N PHE A 59 9.56 0.98 -6.48
CA PHE A 59 10.13 -0.34 -6.68
C PHE A 59 10.34 -0.70 -8.15
N ARG A 60 9.75 0.06 -9.07
CA ARG A 60 10.06 -0.08 -10.51
C ARG A 60 11.46 0.40 -10.85
N TYR A 61 11.90 1.48 -10.19
CA TYR A 61 13.21 2.08 -10.43
C TYR A 61 14.28 1.47 -9.53
N GLN A 62 13.90 1.07 -8.31
CA GLN A 62 14.78 0.40 -7.37
C GLN A 62 14.25 -1.02 -7.06
N GLN A 63 14.71 -1.99 -7.85
CA GLN A 63 14.30 -3.41 -7.70
C GLN A 63 15.23 -4.23 -6.80
N HIS A 64 16.38 -3.68 -6.39
CA HIS A 64 17.39 -4.40 -5.62
C HIS A 64 17.66 -3.69 -4.30
N PHE A 65 17.46 -4.39 -3.19
CA PHE A 65 17.76 -3.91 -1.85
C PHE A 65 18.80 -4.83 -1.21
N LYS A 66 19.99 -4.29 -0.96
CA LYS A 66 21.11 -5.04 -0.42
C LYS A 66 21.59 -4.37 0.87
N ALA A 67 21.52 -5.08 1.98
CA ALA A 67 22.15 -4.64 3.23
C ALA A 67 23.68 -4.78 3.12
N LYS A 68 24.42 -4.11 4.00
CA LYS A 68 25.90 -4.17 3.96
C LYS A 68 26.42 -5.40 4.69
N THR A 69 27.47 -6.00 4.14
CA THR A 69 28.28 -7.04 4.78
C THR A 69 28.96 -6.52 6.04
N GLY A 70 29.07 -7.36 7.07
CA GLY A 70 29.82 -7.07 8.28
C GLY A 70 31.31 -6.93 8.01
N THR A 71 32.01 -6.10 8.79
CA THR A 71 33.46 -5.92 8.61
C THR A 71 34.20 -7.16 9.13
N HIS A 72 35.29 -7.54 8.48
CA HIS A 72 36.17 -8.60 8.99
C HIS A 72 36.78 -8.22 10.35
N GLY A 73 37.05 -9.24 11.17
CA GLY A 73 37.90 -9.08 12.34
C GLY A 73 39.31 -8.64 11.94
N MET A 74 40.03 -8.05 12.87
CA MET A 74 41.41 -7.61 12.67
C MET A 74 42.28 -8.05 13.85
N GLY A 75 43.60 -8.02 13.65
CA GLY A 75 44.56 -8.23 14.74
C GLY A 75 44.40 -7.22 15.88
N ARG A 76 45.07 -7.46 17.00
CA ARG A 76 44.93 -6.71 18.25
C ARG A 76 43.54 -6.78 18.88
N ASN A 77 42.88 -7.94 18.77
CA ASN A 77 41.54 -8.24 19.28
C ASN A 77 40.47 -7.25 18.80
N ARG A 78 40.59 -6.77 17.56
CA ARG A 78 39.67 -5.79 17.01
C ARG A 78 38.52 -6.50 16.28
N THR A 79 37.35 -6.51 16.91
CA THR A 79 36.12 -7.04 16.31
C THR A 79 35.61 -6.13 15.20
N GLY A 80 35.12 -6.74 14.12
CA GLY A 80 34.52 -6.02 13.00
C GLY A 80 33.17 -5.39 13.33
N ALA A 81 32.87 -4.25 12.72
CA ALA A 81 31.59 -3.55 12.90
C ALA A 81 30.42 -4.26 12.18
N LYS A 82 29.20 -4.10 12.71
CA LYS A 82 27.96 -4.56 12.04
C LYS A 82 27.80 -3.82 10.71
N GLY A 83 27.39 -4.54 9.67
CA GLY A 83 26.92 -3.94 8.43
C GLY A 83 25.63 -3.14 8.63
N SER A 84 25.45 -2.06 7.87
CA SER A 84 24.21 -1.26 7.91
C SER A 84 23.03 -2.03 7.30
N ASP A 85 21.90 -1.95 7.99
CA ASP A 85 20.63 -2.51 7.55
C ASP A 85 20.07 -1.74 6.34
N VAL A 86 19.15 -2.36 5.60
CA VAL A 86 18.36 -1.70 4.55
C VAL A 86 16.87 -1.85 4.87
N THR A 87 16.09 -0.79 4.64
CA THR A 87 14.64 -0.80 4.89
C THR A 87 13.88 -0.45 3.62
N LEU A 88 12.97 -1.33 3.22
CA LEU A 88 12.01 -1.11 2.15
C LEU A 88 10.81 -0.36 2.75
N LYS A 89 10.56 0.86 2.29
CA LYS A 89 9.39 1.63 2.71
C LYS A 89 8.23 1.31 1.77
N VAL A 90 7.12 0.83 2.33
CA VAL A 90 5.94 0.44 1.56
C VAL A 90 4.70 1.18 2.07
N PRO A 91 3.68 1.40 1.21
CA PRO A 91 2.36 1.84 1.65
C PRO A 91 1.74 0.90 2.70
N VAL A 92 0.95 1.46 3.61
CA VAL A 92 0.03 0.68 4.44
C VAL A 92 -0.94 -0.10 3.52
N GLY A 93 -1.21 -1.37 3.85
CA GLY A 93 -1.99 -2.30 3.04
C GLY A 93 -1.15 -3.11 2.04
N THR A 94 0.18 -3.01 2.07
CA THR A 94 1.06 -3.83 1.23
C THR A 94 1.19 -5.23 1.81
N GLN A 95 0.85 -6.23 1.01
CA GLN A 95 1.14 -7.63 1.27
C GLN A 95 2.45 -8.03 0.62
N ILE A 96 3.21 -8.87 1.30
CA ILE A 96 4.51 -9.36 0.84
C ILE A 96 4.43 -10.87 0.70
N PHE A 97 4.70 -11.36 -0.49
CA PHE A 97 4.69 -12.78 -0.84
C PHE A 97 6.11 -13.28 -1.16
N GLU A 98 6.33 -14.58 -1.01
CA GLU A 98 7.54 -15.26 -1.51
C GLU A 98 7.57 -15.24 -3.05
N GLU A 99 8.64 -15.78 -3.65
CA GLU A 99 8.84 -15.76 -5.10
C GLU A 99 7.70 -16.46 -5.89
N ASP A 100 7.02 -17.41 -5.25
CA ASP A 100 5.86 -18.12 -5.80
C ASP A 100 4.61 -17.24 -6.01
N ASN A 101 4.57 -16.03 -5.42
CA ASN A 101 3.45 -15.10 -5.44
C ASN A 101 2.14 -15.66 -4.81
N GLU A 102 2.24 -16.71 -4.01
CA GLU A 102 1.10 -17.36 -3.33
C GLU A 102 1.29 -17.38 -1.81
N THR A 103 2.52 -17.63 -1.36
CA THR A 103 2.85 -17.74 0.06
C THR A 103 3.02 -16.36 0.68
N LEU A 104 2.04 -15.94 1.49
CA LEU A 104 2.07 -14.67 2.22
C LEU A 104 3.12 -14.72 3.35
N ILE A 105 4.10 -13.83 3.29
CA ILE A 105 5.12 -13.62 4.35
C ILE A 105 4.54 -12.73 5.44
N VAL A 106 4.03 -11.56 5.07
CA VAL A 106 3.51 -10.55 5.99
C VAL A 106 2.50 -9.62 5.32
N ASP A 107 1.48 -9.20 6.07
CA ASP A 107 0.55 -8.14 5.68
C ASP A 107 0.86 -6.89 6.51
N MET A 108 1.12 -5.77 5.84
CA MET A 108 1.52 -4.51 6.46
C MET A 108 0.26 -3.66 6.70
N VAL A 109 -0.34 -3.77 7.88
CA VAL A 109 -1.69 -3.25 8.17
C VAL A 109 -1.70 -1.93 8.92
N ALA A 110 -0.61 -1.57 9.61
CA ALA A 110 -0.53 -0.36 10.42
C ALA A 110 0.68 0.49 10.05
N GLU A 111 0.55 1.81 10.21
CA GLU A 111 1.67 2.74 10.05
C GLU A 111 2.79 2.42 11.06
N GLY A 112 4.05 2.50 10.62
CA GLY A 112 5.21 2.21 11.44
C GLY A 112 5.41 0.72 11.73
N GLN A 113 4.52 -0.17 11.26
CA GLN A 113 4.73 -1.61 11.35
C GLN A 113 6.03 -1.97 10.63
N ARG A 114 6.91 -2.70 11.33
CA ARG A 114 8.20 -3.17 10.80
C ARG A 114 8.29 -4.68 10.87
N TYR A 115 8.79 -5.29 9.80
CA TYR A 115 9.02 -6.74 9.73
C TYR A 115 10.38 -7.04 9.11
N ARG A 116 11.08 -8.06 9.65
CA ARG A 116 12.40 -8.47 9.15
C ARG A 116 12.23 -9.49 8.04
N LEU A 117 12.56 -9.12 6.82
CA LEU A 117 12.40 -9.98 5.64
C LEU A 117 13.56 -10.96 5.44
N ALA A 118 14.78 -10.53 5.76
CA ALA A 118 15.98 -11.34 5.64
C ALA A 118 16.96 -11.00 6.78
N ALA A 119 17.43 -12.01 7.50
CA ALA A 119 18.37 -11.82 8.60
C ALA A 119 19.81 -11.70 8.07
N GLY A 120 20.59 -10.76 8.61
CA GLY A 120 22.01 -10.65 8.32
C GLY A 120 22.82 -11.82 8.89
N GLY A 121 23.80 -12.29 8.13
CA GLY A 121 24.69 -13.40 8.49
C GLY A 121 25.52 -13.09 9.73
N ASN A 122 25.75 -14.10 10.57
CA ASN A 122 26.57 -13.95 11.77
C ASN A 122 28.05 -13.80 11.43
N GLY A 123 28.76 -12.97 12.19
CA GLY A 123 30.20 -12.82 12.08
C GLY A 123 30.94 -14.10 12.49
N GLY A 124 32.06 -14.36 11.82
CA GLY A 124 32.93 -15.49 12.12
C GLY A 124 33.83 -15.21 13.34
N PHE A 125 34.02 -16.21 14.18
CA PHE A 125 34.94 -16.12 15.31
C PHE A 125 36.40 -16.06 14.87
N GLY A 126 37.16 -15.12 15.45
CA GLY A 126 38.60 -15.02 15.27
C GLY A 126 39.36 -16.10 16.04
N ASN A 127 40.67 -16.24 15.77
CA ASN A 127 41.47 -17.28 16.41
C ASN A 127 41.60 -17.09 17.93
N ALA A 128 41.44 -15.87 18.45
CA ALA A 128 41.44 -15.60 19.89
C ALA A 128 40.28 -16.29 20.62
N HIS A 129 39.13 -16.46 19.97
CA HIS A 129 37.95 -17.11 20.52
C HIS A 129 38.17 -18.61 20.80
N PHE A 130 39.03 -19.27 20.03
CA PHE A 130 39.29 -20.71 20.15
C PHE A 130 40.42 -21.06 21.13
N LYS A 131 40.98 -20.06 21.83
CA LYS A 131 42.04 -20.27 22.80
C LYS A 131 41.51 -21.05 24.00
N SER A 132 42.15 -22.16 24.32
CA SER A 132 41.85 -22.96 25.51
C SER A 132 43.13 -23.36 26.24
N SER A 133 43.01 -23.99 27.41
CA SER A 133 44.16 -24.51 28.16
C SER A 133 44.99 -25.50 27.33
N THR A 134 44.33 -26.28 26.46
CA THR A 134 44.96 -27.27 25.56
C THR A 134 45.26 -26.73 24.17
N ASN A 135 44.64 -25.61 23.74
CA ASN A 135 44.83 -24.98 22.44
C ASN A 135 45.29 -23.52 22.61
N GLN A 136 46.58 -23.32 22.91
CA GLN A 136 47.13 -22.00 23.28
C GLN A 136 47.34 -21.05 22.10
N ALA A 137 47.54 -21.58 20.89
CA ALA A 137 47.81 -20.81 19.67
C ALA A 137 46.98 -21.31 18.48
N PRO A 138 45.65 -21.14 18.50
CA PRO A 138 44.80 -21.51 17.38
C PRO A 138 45.22 -20.74 16.13
N ASN A 139 45.39 -21.46 15.02
CA ASN A 139 45.83 -20.93 13.73
C ASN A 139 44.71 -20.89 12.69
N TRP A 140 43.46 -20.97 13.13
CA TRP A 140 42.26 -20.97 12.29
C TRP A 140 41.22 -20.01 12.87
N ALA A 141 40.32 -19.55 12.02
CA ALA A 141 39.20 -18.69 12.34
C ALA A 141 38.00 -19.13 11.51
N ASN A 142 36.79 -18.79 11.96
CA ASN A 142 35.58 -19.09 11.21
C ASN A 142 35.36 -18.01 10.13
N PRO A 143 34.88 -18.41 8.93
CA PRO A 143 34.28 -17.46 8.02
C PRO A 143 33.01 -16.87 8.65
N GLY A 144 32.58 -15.72 8.16
CA GLY A 144 31.24 -15.24 8.45
C GLY A 144 30.19 -16.09 7.73
N LEU A 145 28.99 -16.16 8.28
CA LEU A 145 27.88 -16.83 7.61
C LEU A 145 27.37 -15.97 6.46
N GLU A 146 26.92 -16.64 5.40
CA GLU A 146 26.31 -15.98 4.26
C GLU A 146 25.00 -15.30 4.66
N GLY A 147 24.71 -14.18 4.01
CA GLY A 147 23.41 -13.51 4.11
C GLY A 147 22.33 -14.31 3.40
N GLU A 148 21.09 -14.02 3.74
CA GLU A 148 19.91 -14.55 3.08
C GLU A 148 19.62 -13.72 1.82
N GLU A 149 19.40 -14.42 0.70
CA GLU A 149 18.95 -13.84 -0.56
C GLU A 149 17.60 -14.45 -0.94
N LYS A 150 16.63 -13.62 -1.30
CA LYS A 150 15.36 -14.07 -1.84
C LYS A 150 14.72 -13.01 -2.74
N THR A 151 13.85 -13.45 -3.63
CA THR A 151 13.01 -12.53 -4.40
C THR A 151 11.60 -12.54 -3.84
N ILE A 152 11.05 -11.37 -3.59
CA ILE A 152 9.71 -11.21 -3.01
C ILE A 152 8.80 -10.46 -3.97
N TRP A 153 7.50 -10.70 -3.82
CA TRP A 153 6.45 -9.93 -4.48
C TRP A 153 5.81 -8.99 -3.49
N LEU A 154 5.82 -7.70 -3.81
CA LEU A 154 5.07 -6.69 -3.10
C LEU A 154 3.76 -6.48 -3.84
N ARG A 155 2.66 -6.56 -3.11
CA ARG A 155 1.33 -6.37 -3.66
C ARG A 155 0.51 -5.45 -2.79
N LEU A 156 0.18 -4.29 -3.31
CA LEU A 156 -0.66 -3.35 -2.61
C LEU A 156 -2.12 -3.80 -2.76
N LYS A 157 -2.81 -4.07 -1.64
CA LYS A 157 -4.25 -4.18 -1.68
C LYS A 157 -4.78 -2.82 -2.16
N LEU A 158 -5.42 -2.81 -3.33
CA LEU A 158 -6.00 -1.59 -3.90
C LEU A 158 -7.04 -1.04 -2.94
N ILE A 159 -6.75 0.12 -2.35
CA ILE A 159 -7.72 0.85 -1.53
C ILE A 159 -8.08 2.07 -2.36
N ALA A 160 -9.29 2.07 -2.92
CA ALA A 160 -9.86 3.31 -3.38
C ALA A 160 -10.25 4.10 -2.13
N ASP A 161 -9.81 5.36 -2.01
CA ASP A 161 -10.21 6.22 -0.88
C ASP A 161 -11.70 6.55 -0.97
N ALA A 162 -12.23 6.71 -2.19
CA ALA A 162 -13.64 6.99 -2.46
C ALA A 162 -14.25 6.02 -3.49
N GLY A 163 -15.51 5.65 -3.30
CA GLY A 163 -16.29 4.84 -4.25
C GLY A 163 -17.39 5.63 -4.94
N LEU A 164 -17.61 5.45 -6.24
CA LEU A 164 -18.74 6.00 -6.97
C LEU A 164 -19.89 4.98 -7.01
N VAL A 165 -21.08 5.39 -6.57
CA VAL A 165 -22.30 4.60 -6.61
C VAL A 165 -23.42 5.38 -7.31
N GLY A 166 -24.36 4.65 -7.92
CA GLY A 166 -25.43 5.23 -8.72
C GLY A 166 -25.91 4.26 -9.79
N LEU A 167 -27.11 4.51 -10.31
CA LEU A 167 -27.73 3.74 -11.41
C LEU A 167 -26.86 3.72 -12.68
N PRO A 168 -27.13 2.80 -13.63
CA PRO A 168 -26.51 2.87 -14.96
C PRO A 168 -26.75 4.26 -15.55
N ASN A 169 -25.76 4.81 -16.24
CA ASN A 169 -25.83 6.16 -16.85
C ASN A 169 -25.94 7.34 -15.86
N ALA A 170 -25.76 7.13 -14.55
CA ALA A 170 -25.68 8.22 -13.57
C ALA A 170 -24.49 9.19 -13.77
N GLY A 171 -23.67 8.98 -14.80
CA GLY A 171 -22.50 9.79 -15.09
C GLY A 171 -21.25 9.41 -14.30
N LYS A 172 -21.20 8.21 -13.68
CA LYS A 172 -20.03 7.72 -12.90
C LYS A 172 -18.74 7.75 -13.70
N SER A 173 -18.71 7.10 -14.87
CA SER A 173 -17.54 7.07 -15.75
C SER A 173 -17.15 8.46 -16.25
N THR A 174 -18.14 9.32 -16.52
CA THR A 174 -17.92 10.71 -16.97
C THR A 174 -17.33 11.56 -15.86
N PHE A 175 -17.85 11.45 -14.63
CA PHE A 175 -17.31 12.11 -13.44
C PHE A 175 -15.85 11.67 -13.20
N LEU A 176 -15.61 10.36 -13.22
CA LEU A 176 -14.28 9.78 -13.04
C LEU A 176 -13.31 10.29 -14.11
N ALA A 177 -13.71 10.28 -15.39
CA ALA A 177 -12.87 10.77 -16.47
C ALA A 177 -12.55 12.27 -16.34
N ALA A 178 -13.52 13.07 -15.89
CA ALA A 178 -13.37 14.52 -15.74
C ALA A 178 -12.48 14.92 -14.55
N CYS A 179 -12.54 14.19 -13.43
CA CYS A 179 -11.74 14.52 -12.25
C CYS A 179 -10.29 14.00 -12.32
N THR A 180 -10.00 13.10 -13.27
CA THR A 180 -8.68 12.48 -13.40
C THR A 180 -7.79 13.20 -14.41
N ARG A 181 -6.58 13.60 -13.99
CA ARG A 181 -5.56 14.20 -14.89
C ARG A 181 -4.98 13.21 -15.91
N ALA A 182 -5.25 11.92 -15.73
CA ALA A 182 -4.91 10.85 -16.68
C ALA A 182 -6.19 10.12 -17.08
N ARG A 183 -6.36 9.76 -18.36
CA ARG A 183 -7.49 8.92 -18.79
C ARG A 183 -7.68 7.76 -17.80
N PRO A 184 -8.91 7.48 -17.34
CA PRO A 184 -9.20 6.32 -16.49
C PRO A 184 -8.54 5.10 -17.08
N LYS A 185 -7.69 4.44 -16.28
CA LYS A 185 -7.03 3.22 -16.75
C LYS A 185 -7.95 2.07 -16.43
N ILE A 186 -8.43 1.40 -17.48
CA ILE A 186 -9.02 0.08 -17.35
C ILE A 186 -7.89 -0.81 -16.84
N ALA A 187 -8.01 -1.24 -15.59
CA ALA A 187 -6.97 -2.01 -14.94
C ALA A 187 -7.36 -3.49 -14.93
N ASN A 188 -6.56 -4.30 -15.62
CA ASN A 188 -6.74 -5.74 -15.71
C ASN A 188 -6.05 -6.37 -14.50
N TYR A 189 -6.69 -6.31 -13.34
CA TYR A 189 -6.17 -6.93 -12.12
C TYR A 189 -6.42 -8.45 -12.16
N PRO A 190 -5.46 -9.29 -11.73
CA PRO A 190 -5.59 -10.75 -11.83
C PRO A 190 -6.69 -11.38 -10.95
N PHE A 191 -7.47 -10.55 -10.23
CA PHE A 191 -8.43 -10.95 -9.19
C PHE A 191 -9.81 -10.33 -9.40
N THR A 192 -10.01 -9.63 -10.51
CA THR A 192 -11.29 -9.00 -10.87
C THR A 192 -11.83 -9.66 -12.13
N THR A 193 -13.06 -10.17 -12.10
CA THR A 193 -13.77 -10.64 -13.30
C THR A 193 -14.41 -9.50 -14.08
N LEU A 194 -14.69 -8.37 -13.41
CA LEU A 194 -15.14 -7.11 -14.00
C LEU A 194 -14.06 -6.06 -13.75
N HIS A 195 -13.56 -5.41 -14.80
CA HIS A 195 -12.52 -4.39 -14.69
C HIS A 195 -13.08 -3.09 -14.07
N PRO A 196 -12.75 -2.73 -12.81
CA PRO A 196 -13.17 -1.45 -12.28
C PRO A 196 -12.43 -0.31 -12.98
N ASN A 197 -13.13 0.81 -13.16
CA ASN A 197 -12.50 2.05 -13.59
C ASN A 197 -11.94 2.76 -12.36
N LEU A 198 -10.62 2.93 -12.33
CA LEU A 198 -9.93 3.68 -11.28
C LEU A 198 -9.43 5.02 -11.84
N GLY A 199 -9.47 6.01 -10.96
CA GLY A 199 -9.05 7.37 -11.24
C GLY A 199 -8.33 8.00 -10.08
N VAL A 200 -7.27 8.77 -10.36
CA VAL A 200 -6.65 9.65 -9.35
C VAL A 200 -7.16 11.06 -9.54
N ALA A 201 -7.88 11.52 -8.53
CA ALA A 201 -8.34 12.89 -8.43
C ALA A 201 -7.32 13.72 -7.64
N THR A 202 -7.24 14.99 -7.99
CA THR A 202 -6.37 15.94 -7.29
C THR A 202 -7.15 17.21 -7.01
N VAL A 203 -7.14 17.64 -5.76
CA VAL A 203 -7.79 18.89 -5.34
C VAL A 203 -6.97 19.56 -4.23
N ASP A 204 -6.72 20.86 -4.38
CA ASP A 204 -5.94 21.68 -3.43
C ASP A 204 -4.59 21.05 -3.00
N GLY A 205 -3.90 20.40 -3.93
CA GLY A 205 -2.58 19.78 -3.69
C GLY A 205 -2.61 18.41 -3.01
N GLN A 206 -3.80 17.86 -2.70
CA GLN A 206 -3.96 16.49 -2.19
C GLN A 206 -4.47 15.55 -3.29
N GLU A 207 -4.00 14.31 -3.26
CA GLU A 207 -4.36 13.25 -4.19
C GLU A 207 -5.05 12.10 -3.47
N PHE A 208 -6.09 11.55 -4.09
CA PHE A 208 -6.79 10.37 -3.59
C PHE A 208 -7.35 9.54 -4.75
N ILE A 209 -7.58 8.26 -4.48
CA ILE A 209 -8.03 7.28 -5.47
C ILE A 209 -9.56 7.17 -5.42
N ILE A 210 -10.18 7.29 -6.58
CA ILE A 210 -11.60 7.07 -6.79
C ILE A 210 -11.80 5.80 -7.60
N ALA A 211 -12.65 4.90 -7.12
CA ALA A 211 -13.12 3.75 -7.88
C ALA A 211 -14.56 3.96 -8.33
N ASP A 212 -14.83 3.69 -9.61
CA ASP A 212 -16.18 3.30 -10.00
C ASP A 212 -16.45 1.90 -9.45
N ILE A 213 -17.61 1.74 -8.80
CA ILE A 213 -18.08 0.45 -8.30
C ILE A 213 -19.04 -0.10 -9.38
N PRO A 214 -18.54 -0.85 -10.40
CA PRO A 214 -19.40 -1.58 -11.30
C PRO A 214 -20.16 -2.67 -10.54
N GLY A 215 -21.38 -2.98 -10.99
CA GLY A 215 -22.03 -4.24 -10.64
C GLY A 215 -22.92 -4.28 -9.40
N LEU A 216 -23.32 -3.14 -8.80
CA LEU A 216 -24.42 -3.16 -7.80
C LEU A 216 -25.79 -3.54 -8.40
N ILE A 217 -25.91 -3.58 -9.74
CA ILE A 217 -27.19 -3.40 -10.44
C ILE A 217 -27.57 -4.55 -11.38
N GLU A 218 -26.69 -5.51 -11.65
CA GLU A 218 -27.03 -6.71 -12.44
C GLU A 218 -26.22 -7.94 -11.96
N GLY A 219 -26.88 -8.88 -11.29
CA GLY A 219 -26.41 -10.27 -11.15
C GLY A 219 -25.31 -10.58 -10.13
N ALA A 220 -24.83 -9.62 -9.33
CA ALA A 220 -23.76 -9.89 -8.35
C ALA A 220 -24.18 -10.86 -7.22
N HIS A 221 -25.47 -11.02 -6.95
CA HIS A 221 -26.00 -11.96 -5.96
C HIS A 221 -26.09 -13.43 -6.43
N GLU A 222 -25.99 -13.73 -7.74
CA GLU A 222 -26.23 -15.09 -8.27
C GLU A 222 -24.95 -15.83 -8.75
N GLY A 223 -23.77 -15.22 -8.68
CA GLY A 223 -22.55 -15.76 -9.31
C GLY A 223 -21.40 -16.13 -8.36
N VAL A 224 -21.34 -17.43 -8.01
CA VAL A 224 -20.15 -18.24 -7.63
C VAL A 224 -18.82 -17.48 -7.45
N GLY A 225 -18.39 -17.23 -6.21
CA GLY A 225 -16.99 -17.01 -5.81
C GLY A 225 -16.25 -15.78 -6.37
N ILE A 226 -16.94 -14.94 -7.13
CA ILE A 226 -16.37 -13.83 -7.91
C ILE A 226 -16.58 -12.47 -7.20
N GLY A 227 -17.63 -12.36 -6.38
CA GLY A 227 -17.95 -11.18 -5.60
C GLY A 227 -16.91 -10.88 -4.51
N ASP A 228 -16.74 -11.78 -3.55
CA ASP A 228 -16.07 -11.49 -2.26
C ASP A 228 -14.69 -10.80 -2.38
N ARG A 229 -13.91 -11.12 -3.42
CA ARG A 229 -12.58 -10.54 -3.64
C ARG A 229 -12.61 -9.13 -4.20
N PHE A 230 -13.52 -8.81 -5.12
CA PHE A 230 -13.72 -7.44 -5.61
C PHE A 230 -14.28 -6.53 -4.50
N LEU A 231 -15.17 -7.13 -3.73
CA LEU A 231 -15.98 -6.48 -2.71
C LEU A 231 -15.16 -6.02 -1.51
N GLY A 232 -14.17 -6.81 -1.06
CA GLY A 232 -13.24 -6.39 -0.02
C GLY A 232 -12.43 -5.12 -0.35
N HIS A 233 -12.32 -4.72 -1.62
CA HIS A 233 -11.64 -3.48 -2.03
C HIS A 233 -12.58 -2.26 -1.97
N VAL A 234 -13.87 -2.46 -2.29
CA VAL A 234 -14.92 -1.43 -2.17
C VAL A 234 -15.31 -1.20 -0.70
N GLU A 235 -15.30 -2.26 0.11
CA GLU A 235 -15.47 -2.23 1.58
C GLU A 235 -14.38 -1.41 2.28
N ARG A 236 -13.24 -1.14 1.64
CA ARG A 236 -12.18 -0.28 2.18
C ARG A 236 -12.25 1.18 1.74
N THR A 237 -13.23 1.54 0.91
CA THR A 237 -13.51 2.97 0.63
C THR A 237 -13.94 3.67 1.90
N ARG A 238 -13.47 4.90 2.10
CA ARG A 238 -13.78 5.68 3.30
C ARG A 238 -15.06 6.50 3.15
N VAL A 239 -15.44 6.77 1.90
CA VAL A 239 -16.59 7.60 1.54
C VAL A 239 -17.18 7.13 0.22
N LEU A 240 -18.49 7.24 0.08
CA LEU A 240 -19.21 6.97 -1.15
C LEU A 240 -19.72 8.28 -1.75
N LEU A 241 -19.46 8.52 -3.04
CA LEU A 241 -20.14 9.54 -3.83
C LEU A 241 -21.31 8.90 -4.57
N HIS A 242 -22.53 9.22 -4.14
CA HIS A 242 -23.76 8.75 -4.75
C HIS A 242 -24.21 9.73 -5.83
N LEU A 243 -24.00 9.35 -7.09
CA LEU A 243 -24.46 10.10 -8.25
C LEU A 243 -25.90 9.69 -8.62
N VAL A 244 -26.79 10.66 -8.65
CA VAL A 244 -28.17 10.51 -9.14
C VAL A 244 -28.31 11.35 -10.40
N SER A 245 -28.64 10.73 -11.53
CA SER A 245 -28.80 11.46 -12.79
C SER A 245 -30.01 12.39 -12.74
N ALA A 246 -29.80 13.63 -13.18
CA ALA A 246 -30.86 14.59 -13.46
C ALA A 246 -31.82 14.15 -14.58
N GLN A 247 -31.44 13.18 -15.43
CA GLN A 247 -32.28 12.66 -16.51
C GLN A 247 -33.36 11.70 -16.00
N GLU A 248 -33.19 11.13 -14.81
CA GLU A 248 -34.21 10.26 -14.20
C GLU A 248 -35.50 11.03 -13.95
N GLU A 249 -36.65 10.42 -14.27
CA GLU A 249 -37.97 11.00 -14.00
C GLU A 249 -38.19 11.19 -12.51
N ASP A 250 -37.84 10.19 -11.69
CA ASP A 250 -37.94 10.22 -10.24
C ASP A 250 -36.57 10.03 -9.57
N VAL A 251 -35.89 11.14 -9.33
CA VAL A 251 -34.59 11.19 -8.64
C VAL A 251 -34.65 10.65 -7.20
N ALA A 252 -35.80 10.76 -6.54
CA ALA A 252 -35.96 10.27 -5.17
C ALA A 252 -36.06 8.75 -5.14
N LYS A 253 -36.75 8.15 -6.12
CA LYS A 253 -36.79 6.71 -6.32
C LYS A 253 -35.43 6.16 -6.70
N ALA A 254 -34.72 6.80 -7.65
CA ALA A 254 -33.37 6.39 -8.05
C ALA A 254 -32.41 6.32 -6.86
N TYR A 255 -32.41 7.36 -6.01
CA TYR A 255 -31.62 7.38 -4.77
C TYR A 255 -31.99 6.22 -3.83
N LYS A 256 -33.28 5.97 -3.60
CA LYS A 256 -33.76 4.91 -2.71
C LYS A 256 -33.43 3.51 -3.23
N THR A 257 -33.50 3.29 -4.54
CA THR A 257 -33.13 2.02 -5.16
C THR A 257 -31.67 1.67 -4.85
N VAL A 258 -30.75 2.58 -5.16
CA VAL A 258 -29.31 2.36 -4.90
C VAL A 258 -29.04 2.23 -3.39
N LYS A 259 -29.75 2.98 -2.54
CA LYS A 259 -29.63 2.84 -1.09
C LYS A 259 -30.04 1.44 -0.62
N HIS A 260 -31.17 0.93 -1.11
CA HIS A 260 -31.64 -0.40 -0.75
C HIS A 260 -30.70 -1.50 -1.26
N GLU A 261 -30.09 -1.31 -2.43
CA GLU A 261 -29.06 -2.20 -2.97
C GLU A 261 -27.82 -2.22 -2.07
N LEU A 262 -27.34 -1.07 -1.60
CA LEU A 262 -26.22 -0.99 -0.65
C LEU A 262 -26.54 -1.71 0.66
N GLU A 263 -27.77 -1.57 1.17
CA GLU A 263 -28.24 -2.26 2.38
C GLU A 263 -28.35 -3.78 2.18
N ALA A 264 -28.89 -4.22 1.03
CA ALA A 264 -29.03 -5.65 0.70
C ALA A 264 -27.68 -6.33 0.48
N TYR A 265 -26.70 -5.55 0.02
CA TYR A 265 -25.34 -6.00 -0.23
C TYR A 265 -24.56 -6.28 1.07
N GLY A 266 -24.67 -5.42 2.09
CA GLY A 266 -24.02 -5.58 3.40
C GLY A 266 -22.53 -5.22 3.40
N GLY A 267 -21.77 -5.67 4.41
CA GLY A 267 -20.33 -5.40 4.52
C GLY A 267 -19.98 -4.00 5.06
N GLY A 268 -20.92 -3.33 5.73
CA GLY A 268 -20.72 -2.02 6.36
C GLY A 268 -20.62 -0.86 5.35
N LEU A 269 -21.09 -1.05 4.11
CA LEU A 269 -21.19 0.00 3.09
C LEU A 269 -22.33 0.98 3.40
N GLU A 270 -23.37 0.48 4.06
CA GLU A 270 -24.52 1.23 4.56
C GLU A 270 -24.16 2.24 5.65
N ASP A 271 -23.15 1.92 6.46
CA ASP A 271 -22.66 2.77 7.56
C ASP A 271 -21.67 3.85 7.10
N LYS A 272 -21.22 3.79 5.84
CA LYS A 272 -20.22 4.72 5.33
C LYS A 272 -20.78 6.11 5.14
N PRO A 273 -19.96 7.14 5.38
CA PRO A 273 -20.28 8.49 4.94
C PRO A 273 -20.64 8.53 3.45
N GLN A 274 -21.85 9.01 3.16
CA GLN A 274 -22.36 9.13 1.79
C GLN A 274 -22.53 10.59 1.43
N ILE A 275 -21.90 11.01 0.34
CA ILE A 275 -22.09 12.33 -0.27
C ILE A 275 -23.02 12.14 -1.47
N VAL A 276 -24.18 12.78 -1.45
CA VAL A 276 -25.17 12.68 -2.53
C VAL A 276 -24.99 13.85 -3.50
N ALA A 277 -24.98 13.54 -4.79
CA ALA A 277 -24.89 14.56 -5.83
C ALA A 277 -25.87 14.29 -6.98
N LEU A 278 -26.56 15.34 -7.40
CA LEU A 278 -27.35 15.39 -8.62
C LEU A 278 -26.41 15.65 -9.80
N SER A 279 -26.23 14.67 -10.66
CA SER A 279 -25.34 14.72 -11.82
C SER A 279 -26.09 15.11 -13.10
N GLN A 280 -25.37 15.50 -14.15
CA GLN A 280 -25.91 15.86 -15.48
C GLN A 280 -26.90 17.04 -15.44
N ILE A 281 -26.68 17.99 -14.52
CA ILE A 281 -27.54 19.18 -14.37
C ILE A 281 -27.55 20.11 -15.60
N ASP A 282 -26.62 19.92 -16.53
CA ASP A 282 -26.54 20.66 -17.79
C ASP A 282 -27.73 20.40 -18.73
N VAL A 283 -28.51 19.36 -18.47
CA VAL A 283 -29.71 19.01 -19.26
C VAL A 283 -30.98 19.69 -18.75
N LEU A 284 -30.97 20.24 -17.53
CA LEU A 284 -32.16 20.83 -16.89
C LEU A 284 -32.18 22.36 -17.02
N ASP A 285 -33.39 22.92 -17.02
CA ASP A 285 -33.58 24.35 -16.78
C ASP A 285 -33.54 24.69 -15.27
N ASP A 286 -33.54 25.99 -14.93
CA ASP A 286 -33.43 26.46 -13.55
C ASP A 286 -34.64 26.10 -12.67
N GLU A 287 -35.82 25.89 -13.25
CA GLU A 287 -37.04 25.54 -12.50
C GLU A 287 -37.04 24.04 -12.17
N GLU A 288 -36.78 23.20 -13.16
CA GLU A 288 -36.64 21.75 -13.02
C GLU A 288 -35.47 21.38 -12.12
N LEU A 289 -34.34 22.07 -12.23
CA LEU A 289 -33.18 21.86 -11.36
C LEU A 289 -33.54 22.09 -9.88
N LYS A 290 -34.26 23.16 -9.57
CA LYS A 290 -34.73 23.45 -8.21
C LYS A 290 -35.72 22.39 -7.73
N ALA A 291 -36.65 21.96 -8.59
CA ALA A 291 -37.65 20.95 -8.27
C ALA A 291 -37.00 19.60 -7.95
N LYS A 292 -36.12 19.10 -8.84
CA LYS A 292 -35.41 17.82 -8.67
C LYS A 292 -34.41 17.87 -7.51
N SER A 293 -33.69 18.98 -7.33
CA SER A 293 -32.78 19.17 -6.18
C SER A 293 -33.55 19.10 -4.85
N LYS A 294 -34.73 19.75 -4.76
CA LYS A 294 -35.57 19.71 -3.56
C LYS A 294 -36.16 18.32 -3.31
N ALA A 295 -36.57 17.62 -4.36
CA ALA A 295 -37.08 16.25 -4.27
C ALA A 295 -35.99 15.30 -3.73
N LEU A 296 -34.78 15.40 -4.28
CA LEU A 296 -33.63 14.60 -3.84
C LEU A 296 -33.22 14.95 -2.41
N ALA A 297 -33.15 16.25 -2.06
CA ALA A 297 -32.85 16.70 -0.70
C ALA A 297 -33.82 16.14 0.34
N LYS A 298 -35.11 16.04 -0.01
CA LYS A 298 -36.13 15.43 0.86
C LYS A 298 -35.90 13.92 1.04
N ALA A 299 -35.35 13.24 0.02
CA ALA A 299 -35.11 11.80 0.06
C ALA A 299 -33.85 11.42 0.84
N CYS A 300 -32.75 12.17 0.67
CA CYS A 300 -31.49 11.89 1.37
C CYS A 300 -31.35 12.61 2.73
N GLY A 301 -32.17 13.62 3.01
CA GLY A 301 -32.15 14.36 4.27
C GLY A 301 -31.08 15.47 4.35
N SER A 302 -30.35 15.71 3.27
CA SER A 302 -29.33 16.76 3.16
C SER A 302 -29.38 17.44 1.78
N PRO A 303 -28.91 18.69 1.64
CA PRO A 303 -28.82 19.31 0.31
C PRO A 303 -27.82 18.54 -0.57
N PRO A 304 -28.22 18.02 -1.74
CA PRO A 304 -27.30 17.32 -2.63
C PRO A 304 -26.36 18.32 -3.32
N LEU A 305 -25.15 17.85 -3.64
CA LEU A 305 -24.26 18.60 -4.52
C LEU A 305 -24.84 18.65 -5.94
N LEU A 306 -24.61 19.75 -6.66
CA LEU A 306 -25.06 19.91 -8.04
C LEU A 306 -23.86 19.77 -8.96
N LEU A 307 -23.85 18.74 -9.81
CA LEU A 307 -22.70 18.35 -10.61
C LEU A 307 -23.01 18.29 -12.10
N SER A 308 -22.11 18.84 -12.91
CA SER A 308 -22.02 18.53 -14.33
C SER A 308 -20.55 18.32 -14.70
N ALA A 309 -20.20 17.08 -15.00
CA ALA A 309 -18.86 16.71 -15.43
C ALA A 309 -18.50 17.30 -16.80
N VAL A 310 -19.49 17.56 -17.65
CA VAL A 310 -19.31 18.16 -18.99
C VAL A 310 -18.99 19.65 -18.90
N THR A 311 -19.71 20.38 -18.05
CA THR A 311 -19.49 21.83 -17.86
C THR A 311 -18.48 22.16 -16.75
N ASN A 312 -17.95 21.11 -16.08
CA ASN A 312 -17.08 21.19 -14.91
C ASN A 312 -17.70 21.92 -13.70
N ARG A 313 -19.03 22.08 -13.67
CA ARG A 313 -19.76 22.75 -12.58
C ARG A 313 -19.87 21.83 -11.37
N GLY A 314 -19.52 22.34 -10.20
CA GLY A 314 -19.62 21.63 -8.91
C GLY A 314 -18.56 20.55 -8.67
N MET A 315 -17.72 20.25 -9.68
CA MET A 315 -16.74 19.16 -9.61
C MET A 315 -15.71 19.40 -8.49
N THR A 316 -15.22 20.64 -8.36
CA THR A 316 -14.22 20.99 -7.34
C THR A 316 -14.80 20.84 -5.93
N GLU A 317 -16.05 21.26 -5.74
CA GLU A 317 -16.78 21.15 -4.49
C GLU A 317 -17.00 19.68 -4.10
N ALA A 318 -17.36 18.81 -5.05
CA ALA A 318 -17.45 17.37 -4.78
C ALA A 318 -16.09 16.75 -4.41
N LEU A 319 -15.01 17.12 -5.10
CA LEU A 319 -13.68 16.63 -4.76
C LEU A 319 -13.22 17.10 -3.37
N ARG A 320 -13.50 18.36 -3.02
CA ARG A 320 -13.22 18.89 -1.67
C ARG A 320 -14.03 18.16 -0.60
N ALA A 321 -15.32 17.95 -0.82
CA ALA A 321 -16.18 17.24 0.11
C ALA A 321 -15.69 15.79 0.34
N LEU A 322 -15.29 15.08 -0.73
CA LEU A 322 -14.68 13.75 -0.61
C LEU A 322 -13.37 13.79 0.17
N ARG A 323 -12.47 14.72 -0.18
CA ARG A 323 -11.18 14.92 0.49
C ARG A 323 -11.35 15.16 1.99
N ASP A 324 -12.30 16.01 2.37
CA ASP A 324 -12.50 16.39 3.77
C ASP A 324 -12.92 15.19 4.62
N VAL A 325 -13.81 14.34 4.09
CA VAL A 325 -14.19 13.07 4.73
C VAL A 325 -13.02 12.10 4.79
N ILE A 326 -12.27 11.93 3.68
CA ILE A 326 -11.11 11.04 3.63
C ILE A 326 -10.03 11.48 4.64
N SER A 327 -9.80 12.79 4.76
CA SER A 327 -8.82 13.37 5.67
C SER A 327 -9.25 13.24 7.13
N ALA A 328 -10.53 13.48 7.43
CA ALA A 328 -11.09 13.28 8.77
C ALA A 328 -11.00 11.82 9.22
N ALA A 329 -11.29 10.87 8.32
CA ALA A 329 -11.11 9.44 8.59
C ALA A 329 -9.64 9.09 8.86
N LYS A 330 -8.69 9.73 8.14
CA LYS A 330 -7.23 9.56 8.33
C LYS A 330 -6.80 10.04 9.73
N ALA A 331 -7.27 11.22 10.14
CA ALA A 331 -6.93 11.81 11.43
C ALA A 331 -7.53 11.04 12.64
N GLY A 332 -8.69 10.42 12.47
CA GLY A 332 -9.32 9.59 13.51
C GLY A 332 -8.58 8.26 13.74
N GLU A 333 -7.96 7.69 12.71
CA GLU A 333 -7.15 6.48 12.81
C GLU A 333 -5.77 6.73 13.46
N GLU A 334 -5.19 7.93 13.32
CA GLU A 334 -3.91 8.30 13.95
C GLU A 334 -4.01 8.56 15.47
N GLN A 335 -5.23 8.76 16.00
CA GLN A 335 -5.47 9.05 17.42
C GLN A 335 -5.95 7.83 18.22
N ALA A 336 -6.27 6.71 17.56
CA ALA A 336 -6.76 5.47 18.16
C ALA A 336 -5.64 4.43 18.30
#